data_AF-A0A9D5HUD3-F1
#
_entry.id   AF-A0A9D5HUD3-F1
#
_cell.length_a   1.000
_cell.length_b   1.000
_cell.length_c   1.000
_cell.angle_alpha   90.00
_cell.angle_beta   90.00
_cell.angle_gamma   90.00
#
_symmetry.space_group_name_H-M   'P 1'
#
loop_
_entity.id
_entity.type
_entity.pdbx_description
1 polymer ?
#
loop_
_entity_poly.entity_id
_entity_poly.type
_entity_poly.pdbx_seq_one_letter_code
_entity_poly.pdbx_strand_id
1 'polypeptide(L)'
;MKEKGGSGKGDGEGVTLEDLKKKMADFARERDWDKFHSPRNLLLALVGEVGELSEIFQWKGEVPKGLPGWEEKEKEHLGEELSDVLLYLVRLSDICGVDLGEAVLRKVELNACKYPVHQCRSSTTTATTATSMKNSNHYSNGSSTSEGASNGFQ
;
A
#
# COMPACT_ATOMS: atom_id res chain seq x y z
N MET A 1 28.53 -45.23 23.10
CA MET A 1 28.91 -44.65 21.80
C MET A 1 28.25 -43.30 21.67
N LYS A 2 29.01 -42.31 21.23
CA LYS A 2 28.74 -40.87 21.33
C LYS A 2 27.50 -40.43 20.56
N GLU A 3 26.78 -39.48 21.15
CA GLU A 3 25.82 -38.59 20.51
C GLU A 3 26.48 -37.82 19.35
N LYS A 4 25.73 -37.64 18.26
CA LYS A 4 25.79 -36.48 17.36
C LYS A 4 24.33 -36.22 16.97
N GLY A 5 23.70 -35.10 17.29
CA GLY A 5 24.24 -33.75 17.30
C GLY A 5 23.55 -33.01 16.16
N GLY A 6 22.55 -32.20 16.52
CA GLY A 6 21.77 -31.40 15.58
C GLY A 6 22.63 -30.35 14.85
N SER A 7 22.10 -29.89 13.73
CA SER A 7 22.56 -28.72 12.98
C SER A 7 21.43 -28.35 12.03
N GLY A 8 20.85 -27.16 12.00
CA GLY A 8 21.03 -25.95 12.77
C GLY A 8 19.88 -25.04 12.30
N LYS A 9 19.17 -24.44 13.25
CA LYS A 9 18.18 -23.39 12.98
C LYS A 9 19.00 -22.18 12.51
N GLY A 10 18.97 -21.90 11.20
CA GLY A 10 19.73 -20.80 10.60
C GLY A 10 19.21 -19.45 11.10
N ASP A 11 20.16 -18.61 11.46
CA ASP A 11 19.96 -17.26 11.99
C ASP A 11 19.27 -16.34 10.96
N GLY A 12 18.21 -15.64 11.38
CA GLY A 12 17.92 -14.22 11.08
C GLY A 12 17.99 -13.64 9.66
N GLU A 13 18.08 -14.42 8.59
CA GLU A 13 18.10 -13.88 7.23
C GLU A 13 16.66 -13.72 6.70
N GLY A 14 16.24 -12.48 6.44
CA GLY A 14 14.92 -12.18 5.91
C GLY A 14 14.74 -12.67 4.47
N VAL A 15 13.48 -12.87 4.05
CA VAL A 15 13.16 -13.31 2.68
C VAL A 15 13.52 -12.22 1.66
N THR A 16 14.29 -12.56 0.63
CA THR A 16 14.69 -11.62 -0.44
C THR A 16 13.76 -11.69 -1.66
N LEU A 17 13.81 -10.67 -2.54
CA LEU A 17 13.08 -10.70 -3.82
C LEU A 17 13.53 -11.86 -4.72
N GLU A 18 14.82 -12.23 -4.69
CA GLU A 18 15.32 -13.35 -5.47
C GLU A 18 14.82 -14.69 -4.91
N ASP A 19 14.69 -14.82 -3.58
CA ASP A 19 14.07 -15.99 -2.96
C ASP A 19 12.60 -16.14 -3.39
N LEU A 20 11.84 -15.04 -3.40
CA LEU A 20 10.44 -15.03 -3.83
C LEU A 20 10.32 -15.41 -5.31
N LYS A 21 11.12 -14.77 -6.17
CA LYS A 21 11.18 -15.07 -7.60
C LYS A 21 11.45 -16.55 -7.85
N LYS A 22 12.45 -17.12 -7.17
CA LYS A 22 12.78 -18.54 -7.29
C LYS A 22 11.63 -19.43 -6.83
N LYS A 23 11.05 -19.16 -5.64
CA LYS A 23 9.91 -19.93 -5.11
C LYS A 23 8.73 -19.91 -6.08
N MET A 24 8.42 -18.77 -6.68
CA MET A 24 7.33 -18.63 -7.64
C MET A 24 7.61 -19.34 -8.96
N ALA A 25 8.83 -19.23 -9.48
CA ALA A 25 9.22 -19.94 -10.70
C ALA A 25 9.15 -21.46 -10.51
N ASP A 26 9.63 -21.95 -9.37
CA ASP A 26 9.54 -23.37 -9.01
C ASP A 26 8.08 -23.83 -8.88
N PHE A 27 7.25 -23.06 -8.15
CA PHE A 27 5.82 -23.34 -7.97
C PHE A 27 5.05 -23.41 -9.30
N ALA A 28 5.33 -22.48 -10.21
CA ALA A 28 4.72 -22.41 -11.54
C ALA A 28 5.14 -23.59 -12.42
N ARG A 29 6.44 -23.94 -12.41
CA ARG A 29 6.99 -25.04 -13.19
C ARG A 29 6.43 -26.39 -12.74
N GLU A 30 6.32 -26.61 -11.43
CA GLU A 30 5.73 -27.83 -10.85
C GLU A 30 4.28 -28.07 -11.28
N ARG A 31 3.55 -27.00 -11.64
CA ARG A 31 2.14 -27.05 -12.04
C ARG A 31 1.92 -26.88 -13.54
N ASP A 32 3.00 -26.77 -14.32
CA ASP A 32 2.93 -26.46 -15.76
C ASP A 32 2.12 -25.17 -16.05
N TRP A 33 2.28 -24.16 -15.18
CA TRP A 33 1.57 -22.89 -15.26
C TRP A 33 2.29 -21.84 -16.11
N ASP A 34 3.55 -22.08 -16.48
CA ASP A 34 4.33 -21.16 -17.32
C ASP A 34 3.60 -20.79 -18.63
N LYS A 35 2.80 -21.71 -19.19
CA LYS A 35 1.99 -21.48 -20.39
C LYS A 35 0.90 -20.40 -20.22
N PHE A 36 0.48 -20.12 -19.00
CA PHE A 36 -0.54 -19.09 -18.70
C PHE A 36 0.09 -17.76 -18.28
N HIS A 37 1.39 -17.74 -17.97
CA HIS A 37 2.13 -16.60 -17.44
C HIS A 37 2.65 -15.67 -18.55
N SER A 38 1.76 -15.19 -19.42
CA SER A 38 2.11 -14.04 -20.29
C SER A 38 2.15 -12.74 -19.47
N PRO A 39 2.96 -11.73 -19.85
CA PRO A 39 3.02 -10.45 -19.15
C PRO A 39 1.65 -9.80 -18.94
N ARG A 40 0.78 -9.86 -19.97
CA ARG A 40 -0.58 -9.31 -19.89
C ARG A 40 -1.43 -10.03 -18.85
N ASN A 41 -1.37 -11.37 -18.81
CA ASN A 41 -2.19 -12.13 -17.87
C ASN A 41 -1.75 -11.89 -16.42
N LEU A 42 -0.44 -11.85 -16.18
CA LEU A 42 0.12 -11.54 -14.86
C LEU A 42 -0.23 -10.12 -14.41
N LEU A 43 -0.21 -9.14 -15.32
CA LEU A 43 -0.66 -7.79 -15.02
C LEU A 43 -2.15 -7.74 -14.65
N LEU A 44 -3.00 -8.47 -15.37
CA LEU A 44 -4.43 -8.52 -15.07
C LEU A 44 -4.71 -9.22 -13.72
N ALA A 45 -3.98 -10.29 -13.40
CA ALA A 45 -4.05 -10.93 -12.09
C ALA A 45 -3.62 -9.96 -10.98
N LEU A 46 -2.49 -9.27 -11.15
CA LEU A 46 -2.04 -8.22 -10.22
C LEU A 46 -3.11 -7.15 -9.97
N VAL A 47 -3.81 -6.71 -11.01
CA VAL A 47 -4.93 -5.75 -10.86
C VAL A 47 -6.08 -6.34 -10.06
N GLY A 48 -6.36 -7.63 -10.22
CA GLY A 48 -7.32 -8.39 -9.41
C GLY A 48 -6.97 -8.32 -7.93
N GLU A 49 -5.75 -8.70 -7.56
CA GLU A 49 -5.29 -8.70 -6.15
C GLU A 49 -5.28 -7.29 -5.54
N VAL A 50 -4.96 -6.25 -6.34
CA VAL A 50 -5.11 -4.86 -5.89
C VAL A 50 -6.57 -4.51 -5.62
N GLY A 51 -7.49 -5.08 -6.39
CA GLY A 51 -8.93 -4.99 -6.16
C GLY A 51 -9.33 -5.63 -4.83
N GLU A 52 -8.93 -6.88 -4.60
CA GLU A 52 -9.20 -7.62 -3.35
C GLU A 52 -8.62 -6.88 -2.13
N LEU A 53 -7.37 -6.41 -2.23
CA LEU A 53 -6.76 -5.53 -1.23
C LEU A 53 -7.60 -4.26 -0.98
N SER A 54 -8.17 -3.66 -2.03
CA SER A 54 -9.00 -2.46 -1.91
C SER A 54 -10.34 -2.75 -1.22
N GLU A 55 -10.92 -3.94 -1.43
CA GLU A 55 -12.18 -4.36 -0.81
C GLU A 55 -12.09 -4.42 0.72
N ILE A 56 -10.90 -4.70 1.27
CA ILE A 56 -10.65 -4.67 2.72
C ILE A 56 -10.90 -3.27 3.31
N PHE A 57 -10.56 -2.22 2.56
CA PHE A 57 -10.62 -0.83 3.03
C PHE A 57 -11.89 -0.08 2.62
N GLN A 58 -12.62 -0.57 1.62
CA GLN A 58 -13.68 0.19 0.93
C GLN A 58 -14.75 0.79 1.85
N TRP A 59 -15.03 0.16 3.02
CA TRP A 59 -16.05 0.60 3.99
C TRP A 59 -15.47 1.07 5.33
N LYS A 60 -14.14 1.19 5.47
CA LYS A 60 -13.48 1.42 6.78
C LYS A 60 -13.35 2.90 7.18
N GLY A 61 -13.75 3.84 6.33
CA GLY A 61 -13.55 5.28 6.61
C GLY A 61 -12.06 5.63 6.74
N GLU A 62 -11.73 6.61 7.60
CA GLU A 62 -10.31 6.88 7.92
C GLU A 62 -9.72 5.74 8.77
N VAL A 63 -8.69 5.08 8.24
CA VAL A 63 -8.01 3.99 8.95
C VAL A 63 -6.73 4.52 9.63
N PRO A 64 -6.67 4.52 10.97
CA PRO A 64 -5.49 4.96 11.70
C PRO A 64 -4.30 4.00 11.53
N LYS A 65 -3.09 4.55 11.64
CA LYS A 65 -1.84 3.77 11.61
C LYS A 65 -1.85 2.70 12.71
N GLY A 66 -1.34 1.52 12.39
CA GLY A 66 -1.27 0.39 13.32
C GLY A 66 -2.58 -0.38 13.48
N LEU A 67 -3.64 0.00 12.75
CA LEU A 67 -4.91 -0.73 12.67
C LEU A 67 -5.55 -1.05 14.05
N PRO A 68 -5.62 -0.07 14.99
CA PRO A 68 -6.29 -0.30 16.27
C PRO A 68 -7.75 -0.71 16.05
N GLY A 69 -8.19 -1.73 16.79
CA GLY A 69 -9.56 -2.25 16.70
C GLY A 69 -9.81 -3.24 15.56
N TRP A 70 -8.80 -3.54 14.73
CA TRP A 70 -8.89 -4.63 13.76
C TRP A 70 -8.70 -5.98 14.47
N GLU A 71 -9.55 -6.94 14.13
CA GLU A 71 -9.41 -8.31 14.57
C GLU A 71 -8.19 -8.98 13.90
N GLU A 72 -7.62 -9.99 14.53
CA GLU A 72 -6.44 -10.68 13.97
C GLU A 72 -6.72 -11.29 12.60
N LYS A 73 -7.92 -11.84 12.39
CA LYS A 73 -8.34 -12.36 11.08
C LYS A 73 -8.35 -11.29 9.97
N GLU A 74 -8.64 -10.03 10.32
CA GLU A 74 -8.65 -8.93 9.34
C GLU A 74 -7.23 -8.52 8.98
N LYS A 75 -6.30 -8.58 9.94
CA LYS A 75 -4.88 -8.34 9.70
C LYS A 75 -4.23 -9.47 8.92
N GLU A 76 -4.62 -10.71 9.20
CA GLU A 76 -4.20 -11.88 8.44
C GLU A 76 -4.64 -11.76 6.98
N HIS A 77 -5.92 -11.51 6.73
CA HIS A 77 -6.44 -11.30 5.38
C HIS A 77 -5.76 -10.12 4.67
N LEU A 78 -5.54 -8.99 5.36
CA LEU A 78 -4.74 -7.89 4.81
C LEU A 78 -3.32 -8.33 4.43
N GLY A 79 -2.69 -9.18 5.24
CA GLY A 79 -1.38 -9.74 4.97
C GLY A 79 -1.37 -10.66 3.75
N GLU A 80 -2.42 -11.44 3.55
CA GLU A 80 -2.63 -12.29 2.36
C GLU A 80 -2.70 -11.44 1.09
N GLU A 81 -3.60 -10.46 1.03
CA GLU A 81 -3.78 -9.63 -0.16
C GLU A 81 -2.54 -8.78 -0.49
N LEU A 82 -1.86 -8.25 0.53
CA LEU A 82 -0.56 -7.57 0.34
C LEU A 82 0.50 -8.52 -0.23
N SER A 83 0.49 -9.78 0.19
CA SER A 83 1.41 -10.79 -0.29
C SER A 83 1.10 -11.17 -1.73
N ASP A 84 -0.17 -11.34 -2.10
CA ASP A 84 -0.55 -11.69 -3.46
C ASP A 84 -0.18 -10.59 -4.46
N VAL A 85 -0.42 -9.33 -4.12
CA VAL A 85 0.07 -8.17 -4.89
C VAL A 85 1.59 -8.23 -5.10
N LEU A 86 2.35 -8.50 -4.02
CA LEU A 86 3.81 -8.60 -4.11
C LEU A 86 4.24 -9.77 -5.00
N LEU A 87 3.64 -10.94 -4.83
CA LEU A 87 3.99 -12.15 -5.57
C LEU A 87 3.74 -11.98 -7.06
N TYR A 88 2.57 -11.47 -7.48
CA TYR A 88 2.33 -11.20 -8.90
C TYR A 88 3.26 -10.13 -9.47
N LEU A 89 3.61 -9.11 -8.71
CA LEU A 89 4.57 -8.09 -9.15
C LEU A 89 5.97 -8.70 -9.37
N VAL A 90 6.45 -9.52 -8.42
CA VAL A 90 7.72 -10.25 -8.55
C VAL A 90 7.69 -11.16 -9.76
N ARG A 91 6.62 -11.95 -9.94
CA ARG A 91 6.52 -12.86 -11.08
C ARG A 91 6.41 -12.13 -12.42
N LEU A 92 5.69 -11.00 -12.47
CA LEU A 92 5.63 -10.16 -13.65
C LEU A 92 7.02 -9.61 -14.00
N SER A 93 7.80 -9.17 -13.01
CA SER A 93 9.16 -8.68 -13.24
C SER A 93 10.08 -9.77 -13.81
N ASP A 94 9.99 -10.99 -13.29
CA ASP A 94 10.74 -12.17 -13.74
C ASP A 94 10.44 -12.49 -15.21
N ILE A 95 9.16 -12.59 -15.57
CA ILE A 95 8.74 -12.84 -16.96
C ILE A 95 9.13 -11.70 -17.90
N CYS A 96 9.18 -10.46 -17.41
CA CYS A 96 9.62 -9.30 -18.21
C CYS A 96 11.15 -9.15 -18.28
N GLY A 97 11.93 -9.98 -17.55
CA GLY A 97 13.38 -9.86 -17.48
C GLY A 97 13.86 -8.59 -16.78
N VAL A 98 13.08 -8.07 -15.83
CA VAL A 98 13.41 -6.87 -15.05
C VAL A 98 13.96 -7.28 -13.70
N ASP A 99 15.16 -6.81 -13.36
CA ASP A 99 15.66 -6.87 -11.98
C ASP A 99 14.86 -5.88 -11.13
N LEU A 100 13.86 -6.40 -10.41
CA LEU A 100 12.98 -5.59 -9.58
C LEU A 100 13.72 -4.94 -8.41
N GLY A 101 14.73 -5.62 -7.85
CA GLY A 101 15.52 -5.10 -6.73
C GLY A 101 16.31 -3.86 -7.15
N GLU A 102 17.08 -3.96 -8.24
CA GLU A 102 17.80 -2.82 -8.81
C GLU A 102 16.86 -1.69 -9.25
N ALA A 103 15.72 -2.04 -9.88
CA ALA A 103 14.74 -1.06 -10.34
C ALA A 103 14.14 -0.25 -9.16
N VAL A 104 13.82 -0.91 -8.05
CA VAL A 104 13.30 -0.26 -6.83
C VAL A 104 14.35 0.66 -6.21
N LEU A 105 15.59 0.20 -6.06
CA LEU A 105 16.69 1.01 -5.48
C LEU A 105 16.92 2.28 -6.30
N ARG A 106 17.05 2.15 -7.63
CA ARG A 106 17.16 3.30 -8.54
C ARG A 106 15.95 4.22 -8.42
N LYS A 107 14.74 3.68 -8.27
CA LYS A 107 13.52 4.49 -8.16
C LYS A 107 13.48 5.30 -6.85
N VAL A 108 13.98 4.73 -5.74
CA VAL A 108 14.11 5.43 -4.46
C VAL A 108 15.06 6.62 -4.57
N GLU A 109 16.23 6.44 -5.21
CA GLU A 109 17.18 7.53 -5.45
C GLU A 109 16.57 8.66 -6.29
N LEU A 110 15.87 8.31 -7.37
CA LEU A 110 15.16 9.29 -8.21
C LEU A 110 14.07 10.03 -7.42
N ASN A 111 13.36 9.33 -6.53
CA ASN A 111 12.34 9.96 -5.68
C ASN A 111 12.97 10.91 -4.65
N ALA A 112 14.12 10.58 -4.08
CA ALA A 112 14.85 11.46 -3.16
C ALA A 112 15.30 12.76 -3.85
N CYS A 113 15.72 12.68 -5.12
CA CYS A 113 16.02 13.86 -5.93
C CYS A 113 14.75 14.68 -6.25
N LYS A 114 13.63 14.02 -6.54
CA LYS A 114 12.36 14.67 -6.85
C LYS A 114 11.70 15.33 -5.63
N TYR A 115 11.91 14.79 -4.43
CA TYR A 115 11.34 15.26 -3.17
C TYR A 115 12.43 15.49 -2.11
N PRO A 116 13.21 16.59 -2.21
CA PRO A 116 14.28 16.89 -1.26
C PRO A 116 13.76 17.15 0.15
N VAL A 117 14.51 16.73 1.17
CA VAL A 117 14.13 16.84 2.59
C VAL A 117 13.71 18.26 3.01
N HIS A 118 14.40 19.28 2.50
CA HIS A 118 14.10 20.68 2.83
C HIS A 118 12.75 21.17 2.28
N GLN A 119 12.22 20.52 1.24
CA GLN A 119 10.90 20.81 0.66
C GLN A 119 9.79 19.98 1.32
N CYS A 120 10.13 18.82 1.89
CA CYS A 120 9.18 17.94 2.56
C CYS A 120 8.90 18.31 4.03
N ARG A 121 9.81 19.04 4.69
CA ARG A 121 9.65 19.42 6.11
C ARG A 121 8.74 20.63 6.36
N SER A 122 8.38 21.39 5.32
CA SER A 122 7.68 22.67 5.44
C SER A 122 6.14 22.61 5.36
N SER A 123 5.53 21.43 5.27
CA SER A 123 4.07 21.30 5.11
C SER A 123 3.29 20.88 6.37
N THR A 124 3.92 20.83 7.55
CA THR A 124 3.24 20.40 8.80
C THR A 124 3.32 21.43 9.94
N THR A 125 3.50 22.72 9.63
CA THR A 125 3.49 23.76 10.67
C THR A 125 2.71 24.97 10.21
N THR A 126 1.38 24.91 10.29
CA THR A 126 0.49 26.01 10.71
C THR A 126 -0.98 25.56 10.59
N ALA A 127 -1.57 25.04 11.68
CA ALA A 127 -3.01 25.16 11.96
C ALA A 127 -3.35 24.66 13.38
N THR A 128 -2.60 25.04 14.41
CA THR A 128 -3.06 24.85 15.79
C THR A 128 -2.44 25.91 16.70
N THR A 129 -2.96 27.14 16.68
CA THR A 129 -3.33 27.91 17.89
C THR A 129 -3.86 29.32 17.57
N ALA A 130 -4.84 29.74 18.38
CA ALA A 130 -5.37 31.09 18.60
C ALA A 130 -6.20 31.70 17.45
N THR A 131 -7.52 31.81 17.57
CA THR A 131 -8.11 32.80 18.50
C THR A 131 -9.53 32.38 18.91
N SER A 132 -9.69 32.01 20.17
CA SER A 132 -10.95 32.16 20.91
C SER A 132 -10.78 33.35 21.83
N MET A 133 -11.62 34.37 21.66
CA MET A 133 -12.14 35.33 22.64
C MET A 133 -12.42 36.68 21.97
N LYS A 134 -13.70 36.91 21.65
CA LYS A 134 -14.45 38.05 22.20
C LYS A 134 -15.94 37.79 22.06
N ASN A 135 -16.57 37.83 23.23
CA ASN A 135 -17.98 37.59 23.51
C ASN A 135 -18.80 38.88 23.29
N SER A 136 -20.10 38.68 23.17
CA SER A 136 -21.21 39.54 23.60
C SER A 136 -21.95 40.44 22.58
N ASN A 137 -23.22 40.04 22.41
CA ASN A 137 -24.46 40.83 22.49
C ASN A 137 -25.07 41.48 21.24
N HIS A 138 -26.23 40.91 20.86
CA HIS A 138 -27.59 41.49 20.97
C HIS A 138 -28.42 41.66 19.68
N TYR A 139 -29.67 41.15 19.80
CA TYR A 139 -30.95 41.54 19.18
C TYR A 139 -31.30 41.16 17.72
N SER A 140 -32.16 40.12 17.64
CA SER A 140 -33.51 40.07 17.04
C SER A 140 -33.79 40.38 15.56
N ASN A 141 -34.34 39.35 14.92
CA ASN A 141 -35.61 39.28 14.17
C ASN A 141 -35.77 40.07 12.86
N GLY A 142 -36.15 39.37 11.79
CA GLY A 142 -36.63 39.97 10.54
C GLY A 142 -36.79 38.94 9.42
N SER A 143 -38.03 38.70 9.02
CA SER A 143 -38.46 37.77 7.97
C SER A 143 -38.21 38.29 6.55
N SER A 144 -38.46 37.39 5.58
CA SER A 144 -38.98 37.59 4.22
C SER A 144 -38.02 37.52 3.01
N THR A 145 -38.36 36.55 2.12
CA THR A 145 -38.36 36.55 0.63
C THR A 145 -37.02 36.75 -0.10
N SER A 146 -36.70 36.21 -1.28
CA SER A 146 -37.28 35.27 -2.26
C SER A 146 -36.22 35.13 -3.38
N GLU A 147 -36.24 34.00 -4.10
CA GLU A 147 -35.78 33.81 -5.50
C GLU A 147 -34.32 34.11 -5.93
N GLY A 148 -33.77 33.18 -6.74
CA GLY A 148 -32.93 33.57 -7.87
C GLY A 148 -31.66 32.77 -8.16
N ALA A 149 -31.79 31.84 -9.11
CA ALA A 149 -30.82 31.52 -10.19
C ALA A 149 -29.45 30.85 -9.89
N SER A 150 -29.37 29.59 -10.35
CA SER A 150 -28.46 29.04 -11.37
C SER A 150 -27.06 29.63 -11.58
N ASN A 151 -26.04 28.74 -11.48
CA ASN A 151 -25.02 28.40 -12.49
C ASN A 151 -24.01 27.45 -11.78
N GLY A 152 -23.65 26.26 -12.27
CA GLY A 152 -23.18 25.91 -13.61
C GLY A 152 -21.65 25.80 -13.57
N PHE A 153 -21.11 24.62 -13.20
CA PHE A 153 -19.67 24.32 -13.29
C PHE A 153 -19.46 23.15 -14.26
N GLN A 154 -18.69 23.41 -15.31
CA GLN A 154 -17.87 22.42 -16.02
C GLN A 154 -16.57 22.20 -15.26
#